data_AF-A0A3S0UIM1-F1
#
_entry.id   AF-A0A3S0UIM1-F1
#
_cell.length_a   1.000
_cell.length_b   1.000
_cell.length_c   1.000
_cell.angle_alpha   90.00
_cell.angle_beta   90.00
_cell.angle_gamma   90.00
#
_symmetry.space_group_name_H-M   'P 1'
#
loop_
_entity.id
_entity.type
_entity.pdbx_description
1 polymer ?
#
loop_
_entity_poly.entity_id
_entity_poly.type
_entity_poly.pdbx_seq_one_letter_code
_entity_poly.pdbx_strand_id
1 'polypeptide(L)'
;MLLLDKLLAQLVYPLNLALTLLLLALALLLLGRARRWSIGLLAAALGWLWLWSLPVFADWLQGGLEQRYPALPAAQLPSAEAIVVLGGAMEPALPPLSPDP
;
A
#
# COMPACT_ATOMS: atom_id res chain seq x y z
N MET A 1 -14.31 1.84 -22.39
CA MET A 1 -13.71 2.84 -21.47
C MET A 1 -13.51 2.25 -20.08
N LEU A 2 -14.57 1.80 -19.38
CA LEU A 2 -14.47 1.15 -18.06
C LEU A 2 -13.47 -0.03 -17.94
N LEU A 3 -13.33 -0.86 -18.99
CA LEU A 3 -12.44 -2.03 -18.93
C LEU A 3 -10.95 -1.63 -18.98
N LEU A 4 -10.60 -0.60 -19.75
CA LEU A 4 -9.23 -0.10 -19.86
C LEU A 4 -8.79 0.55 -18.55
N ASP A 5 -9.63 1.37 -17.93
CA ASP A 5 -9.33 1.95 -16.61
C ASP A 5 -9.12 0.89 -15.54
N LYS A 6 -9.94 -0.17 -15.53
CA LYS A 6 -9.77 -1.28 -14.58
C LYS A 6 -8.47 -2.05 -14.84
N LEU A 7 -8.10 -2.25 -16.09
CA LEU A 7 -6.85 -2.93 -16.45
C LEU A 7 -5.64 -2.09 -16.06
N LEU A 8 -5.66 -0.79 -16.39
CA LEU A 8 -4.61 0.15 -16.00
C LEU A 8 -4.50 0.23 -14.48
N ALA A 9 -5.63 0.33 -13.76
CA ALA A 9 -5.63 0.32 -12.30
C ALA A 9 -5.04 -0.98 -11.74
N GLN A 10 -5.31 -2.13 -12.36
CA GLN A 10 -4.66 -3.38 -11.97
C GLN A 10 -3.14 -3.33 -12.13
N LEU A 11 -2.61 -2.69 -13.17
CA LEU A 11 -1.16 -2.50 -13.34
C LEU A 11 -0.56 -1.45 -12.39
N VAL A 12 -1.37 -0.56 -11.80
CA VAL A 12 -0.90 0.40 -10.79
C VAL A 12 -0.66 -0.29 -9.44
N TYR A 13 -1.36 -1.39 -9.15
CA TYR A 13 -1.12 -2.13 -7.92
C TYR A 13 0.31 -2.69 -7.89
N PRO A 14 1.11 -2.40 -6.84
CA PRO A 14 2.52 -2.74 -6.80
C PRO A 14 2.81 -4.22 -7.05
N LEU A 15 1.99 -5.09 -6.45
CA LEU A 15 2.10 -6.55 -6.58
C LEU A 15 1.82 -7.00 -8.02
N ASN A 16 0.72 -6.55 -8.61
CA ASN A 16 0.34 -6.95 -9.96
C ASN A 16 1.39 -6.50 -10.99
N LEU A 17 1.90 -5.28 -10.86
CA LEU A 17 2.97 -4.79 -11.74
C LEU A 17 4.20 -5.70 -11.65
N ALA A 18 4.65 -6.01 -10.43
CA ALA A 18 5.80 -6.87 -10.24
C ALA A 18 5.59 -8.29 -10.81
N LEU A 19 4.41 -8.89 -10.61
CA LEU A 19 4.07 -10.19 -11.18
C LEU A 19 4.08 -10.17 -12.71
N THR A 20 3.52 -9.12 -13.33
CA THR A 20 3.55 -8.99 -14.80
C THR A 20 4.97 -8.86 -15.35
N LEU A 21 5.84 -8.09 -14.68
CA LEU A 21 7.24 -7.96 -15.05
C LEU A 21 8.00 -9.29 -14.89
N LEU A 22 7.70 -10.05 -13.84
CA LEU A 22 8.32 -11.36 -13.57
C LEU A 22 7.92 -12.40 -14.63
N LEU A 23 6.64 -12.43 -15.01
CA LEU A 23 6.14 -13.29 -16.09
C LEU A 23 6.78 -12.92 -17.44
N LEU A 24 6.92 -11.63 -17.74
CA LEU A 24 7.57 -11.16 -18.96
C LEU A 24 9.07 -11.53 -18.98
N ALA A 25 9.75 -11.37 -17.84
CA ALA A 25 11.14 -11.79 -17.68
C ALA A 25 11.31 -13.28 -17.95
N LEU A 26 10.43 -14.12 -17.39
CA LEU A 26 10.43 -15.57 -17.58
C LEU A 26 10.18 -15.94 -19.05
N ALA A 27 9.18 -15.35 -19.69
CA ALA A 27 8.87 -15.59 -21.10
C ALA A 27 10.07 -15.26 -22.01
N LEU A 28 10.75 -14.12 -21.80
CA LEU A 28 11.93 -13.74 -22.57
C LEU A 28 13.13 -14.66 -22.34
N LEU A 29 13.25 -15.24 -21.14
CA LEU A 29 14.30 -16.20 -20.80
C LEU A 29 14.05 -17.54 -21.51
N LEU A 30 12.80 -18.02 -21.51
CA LEU A 30 12.38 -19.25 -22.20
C LEU A 30 12.51 -19.15 -23.72
N LEU A 31 12.24 -17.98 -24.31
CA LEU A 31 12.40 -17.74 -25.75
C LEU A 31 13.87 -17.55 -26.17
N GLY A 32 14.82 -17.48 -25.22
CA GLY A 32 16.25 -17.37 -25.47
C GLY A 32 16.72 -16.09 -26.18
N ARG A 33 15.79 -15.17 -26.48
CA ARG A 33 16.01 -14.08 -27.44
C ARG A 33 16.60 -12.82 -26.80
N ALA A 34 16.54 -12.70 -25.47
CA ALA A 34 16.86 -11.44 -24.78
C ALA A 34 17.28 -11.61 -23.30
N ARG A 35 18.28 -12.47 -23.01
CA ARG A 35 18.72 -12.76 -21.63
C ARG A 35 19.07 -11.51 -20.80
N ARG A 36 19.67 -10.49 -21.43
CA ARG A 36 19.99 -9.20 -20.77
C ARG A 36 18.73 -8.44 -20.33
N TRP A 37 17.70 -8.40 -21.17
CA TRP A 37 16.43 -7.75 -20.86
C TRP A 37 15.65 -8.51 -19.80
N SER A 38 15.67 -9.85 -19.85
CA SER A 38 15.06 -10.69 -18.82
C SER A 38 15.67 -10.42 -17.43
N ILE A 39 17.00 -10.32 -17.32
CA ILE A 39 17.66 -9.97 -16.05
C ILE A 39 17.25 -8.57 -15.58
N GLY A 40 17.20 -7.59 -16.49
CA GLY A 40 16.77 -6.23 -16.16
C GLY A 40 15.33 -6.19 -15.62
N LEU A 41 14.41 -6.90 -16.28
CA LEU A 41 13.01 -7.00 -15.84
C LEU A 41 12.87 -7.72 -14.50
N LEU A 42 13.64 -8.79 -14.28
CA LEU A 42 13.65 -9.51 -13.01
C LEU A 42 14.14 -8.62 -11.87
N ALA A 43 15.25 -7.91 -12.09
CA ALA A 43 15.79 -6.96 -11.11
C ALA A 43 14.80 -5.82 -10.82
N ALA A 44 14.13 -5.29 -11.85
CA ALA A 44 13.10 -4.27 -11.67
C ALA A 44 11.90 -4.80 -10.88
N ALA A 45 11.40 -6.01 -11.19
CA ALA A 45 10.29 -6.63 -10.47
C ALA A 45 10.61 -6.84 -8.98
N LEU A 46 11.81 -7.36 -8.68
CA LEU A 46 12.26 -7.59 -7.32
C LEU A 46 12.52 -6.29 -6.57
N GLY A 47 13.19 -5.31 -7.20
CA GLY A 47 13.43 -3.99 -6.61
C GLY A 47 12.13 -3.25 -6.31
N TRP A 48 11.13 -3.36 -7.21
CA TRP A 48 9.81 -2.80 -7.00
C TRP A 48 9.10 -3.45 -5.81
N LEU A 49 8.99 -4.78 -5.78
CA LEU A 49 8.40 -5.49 -4.64
C LEU A 49 9.10 -5.17 -3.32
N TRP A 50 10.43 -5.17 -3.34
CA TRP A 50 11.24 -4.86 -2.18
C TRP A 50 10.92 -3.46 -1.66
N LEU A 51 10.95 -2.43 -2.51
CA LEU A 51 10.62 -1.05 -2.14
C LEU A 51 9.23 -0.95 -1.50
N TRP A 52 8.21 -1.56 -2.11
CA TRP A 52 6.83 -1.52 -1.61
C TRP A 52 6.57 -2.43 -0.40
N SER A 53 7.48 -3.36 -0.08
CA SER A 53 7.38 -4.24 1.09
C SER A 53 8.18 -3.74 2.30
N LEU A 54 8.94 -2.64 2.15
CA LEU A 54 9.74 -2.09 3.23
C LEU A 54 8.85 -1.30 4.21
N PRO A 55 8.88 -1.59 5.52
CA PRO A 55 8.09 -0.86 6.51
C PRO A 55 8.46 0.62 6.51
N VAL A 56 9.75 0.96 6.36
CA VAL A 56 10.23 2.35 6.27
C VAL A 56 9.56 3.12 5.12
N PHE A 57 9.32 2.48 3.98
CA PHE A 57 8.66 3.13 2.86
C PHE A 57 7.15 3.30 3.11
N ALA A 58 6.52 2.31 3.75
CA ALA A 58 5.13 2.39 4.18
C ALA A 58 4.92 3.52 5.21
N ASP A 59 5.77 3.58 6.24
CA ASP A 59 5.73 4.60 7.29
C ASP A 59 5.97 6.00 6.71
N TRP A 60 6.90 6.14 5.77
CA TRP A 60 7.15 7.40 5.07
C TRP A 60 5.92 7.86 4.26
N LEU A 61 5.28 6.93 3.54
CA LEU A 61 4.08 7.22 2.76
C LEU A 61 2.90 7.60 3.66
N GLN A 62 2.70 6.87 4.75
CA GLN A 62 1.69 7.14 5.77
C GLN A 62 1.92 8.49 6.43
N GLY A 63 3.14 8.79 6.87
CA GLY A 63 3.49 10.08 7.48
C GLY A 63 3.24 11.25 6.54
N GLY A 64 3.51 11.11 5.23
CA GLY A 64 3.18 12.12 4.23
C GLY A 64 1.68 12.39 4.07
N LEU A 65 0.83 11.39 4.34
CA LEU A 65 -0.63 11.52 4.34
C LEU A 65 -1.15 12.11 5.66
N GLU A 66 -0.64 11.62 6.79
CA GLU A 66 -1.03 12.08 8.13
C GLU A 66 -0.69 13.55 8.37
N GLN A 67 0.42 14.04 7.83
CA GLN A 67 0.79 15.45 7.92
C GLN A 67 -0.26 16.40 7.34
N ARG A 68 -1.11 15.93 6.42
CA ARG A 68 -2.20 16.74 5.85
C ARG A 68 -3.42 16.86 6.78
N TYR A 69 -3.54 15.96 7.75
CA TYR A 69 -4.66 15.89 8.69
C TYR A 69 -4.12 15.69 10.12
N PRO A 70 -3.51 16.73 10.72
CA PRO A 70 -2.99 16.63 12.07
C PRO A 70 -4.11 16.36 13.08
N ALA A 71 -3.80 15.57 14.11
CA ALA A 71 -4.73 15.30 15.19
C ALA A 71 -5.08 16.60 15.93
N LEU A 72 -6.36 16.96 15.92
CA LEU A 72 -6.88 18.13 16.62
C LEU A 72 -7.27 17.75 18.06
N PRO A 73 -6.96 18.58 19.06
CA PRO A 73 -7.46 18.39 20.41
C PRO A 73 -8.99 18.34 20.44
N ALA A 74 -9.57 17.45 21.25
CA ALA A 74 -11.02 17.30 21.41
C ALA A 74 -11.73 18.65 21.68
N ALA A 75 -11.09 19.56 22.42
CA ALA A 75 -11.61 20.88 22.75
C ALA A 75 -11.73 21.84 21.55
N GLN A 76 -11.05 21.56 20.44
CA GLN A 76 -11.08 22.39 19.22
C GLN A 76 -12.05 21.85 18.16
N LEU A 77 -12.61 20.66 18.37
CA LEU A 77 -13.59 20.06 17.48
C LEU A 77 -14.98 20.65 17.74
N PRO A 78 -15.80 20.85 16.70
CA PRO A 78 -17.18 21.28 16.86
C PRO A 78 -18.00 20.21 17.60
N SER A 79 -18.98 20.64 18.38
CA SER A 79 -19.93 19.73 19.02
C SER A 79 -20.73 18.98 17.94
N ALA A 80 -20.80 17.65 18.06
CA ALA A 80 -21.53 16.78 17.16
C ALA A 80 -22.39 15.79 17.96
N GLU A 81 -23.53 15.37 17.38
CA GLU A 81 -24.47 14.44 18.02
C GLU A 81 -24.00 12.97 17.94
N ALA A 82 -23.10 12.67 17.00
CA ALA A 82 -22.55 11.33 16.79
C ALA A 82 -21.13 11.38 16.23
N ILE A 83 -20.35 10.33 16.51
CA ILE A 83 -19.00 10.11 15.98
C ILE A 83 -18.99 8.73 15.32
N VAL A 84 -18.54 8.66 14.06
CA VAL A 84 -18.33 7.39 13.34
C VAL A 84 -16.85 7.03 13.42
N VAL A 85 -16.53 6.00 14.20
CA VAL A 85 -15.16 5.47 14.28
C VAL A 85 -14.94 4.53 13.10
N LEU A 86 -14.06 4.92 12.18
CA LEU A 86 -13.63 4.07 11.07
C LEU A 86 -12.57 3.09 11.56
N GLY A 87 -12.74 1.80 11.26
CA GLY A 87 -11.75 0.78 11.56
C GLY A 87 -10.54 0.84 10.62
N GLY A 88 -9.46 0.12 10.96
CA GLY A 88 -8.34 -0.14 10.04
C GLY A 88 -6.96 0.36 10.49
N ALA A 89 -6.86 1.15 11.57
CA ALA A 89 -5.59 1.76 11.99
C ALA A 89 -5.13 1.41 13.42
N MET A 90 -5.97 0.81 14.26
CA MET A 90 -5.65 0.64 15.70
C MET A 90 -5.95 -0.78 16.18
N GLU A 91 -5.00 -1.35 16.90
CA GLU A 91 -5.29 -2.38 17.91
C GLU A 91 -6.38 -1.82 18.83
N PRO A 92 -7.39 -2.63 19.21
CA PRO A 92 -8.46 -2.15 20.06
C PRO A 92 -7.88 -1.59 21.35
N ALA A 93 -8.23 -0.34 21.66
CA ALA A 93 -7.88 0.29 22.92
C ALA A 93 -8.33 -0.65 24.06
N LEU A 94 -7.44 -0.88 25.03
CA LEU A 94 -7.73 -1.73 26.18
C LEU A 94 -9.08 -1.30 26.79
N PRO A 95 -10.02 -2.23 27.04
CA PRO A 95 -11.29 -1.88 27.65
C PRO A 95 -11.05 -1.10 28.95
N PRO A 96 -11.84 -0.04 29.23
CA PRO A 96 -11.70 0.69 30.48
C PRO A 96 -11.88 -0.29 31.64
N LEU A 97 -10.96 -0.25 32.60
CA LEU A 97 -11.08 -1.03 33.83
C LEU A 97 -12.41 -0.63 34.49
N SER A 98 -13.34 -1.57 34.60
CA SER A 98 -14.56 -1.34 35.36
C SER A 98 -14.17 -0.99 36.80
N PRO A 99 -14.67 0.11 37.39
CA PRO A 99 -14.42 0.38 38.80
C PRO A 99 -14.93 -0.80 39.64
N ASP A 100 -14.08 -1.27 40.57
CA ASP A 100 -14.42 -2.34 41.49
C ASP A 100 -15.69 -1.96 42.31
N PRO A 101 -16.58 -2.92 42.61
CA PRO A 101 -17.88 -2.68 43.23
C PRO A 101 -17.82 -2.11 44.65
#